data_AF-A0A4R3JU71-F1
#
_entry.id   AF-A0A4R3JU71-F1
#
_cell.length_a   1.000
_cell.length_b   1.000
_cell.length_c   1.000
_cell.angle_alpha   90.00
_cell.angle_beta   90.00
_cell.angle_gamma   90.00
#
_symmetry.space_group_name_H-M   'P 1'
#
loop_
_entity.id
_entity.type
_entity.pdbx_description
1 polymer ?
#
loop_
_entity_poly.entity_id
_entity_poly.type
_entity_poly.pdbx_seq_one_letter_code
_entity_poly.pdbx_strand_id
1 'polypeptide(L)'
;KAVIDGLMRSGNAFFIEKNGRVLLMAENISENSRQLTRFKRAERGRTGAKQIKRGQEIPIAVLVKRVDLKRRLNLAGGVQRALPALARAIQQELDKV
;
A
#
# COMPACT_ATOMS: atom_id res chain seq x y z
N LYS A 1 -5.61 3.45 1.62
CA LYS A 1 -6.56 3.63 0.49
C LYS A 1 -6.00 4.59 -0.58
N ALA A 2 -5.36 5.70 -0.20
CA ALA A 2 -4.96 6.79 -1.11
C ALA A 2 -3.95 6.52 -2.26
N VAL A 3 -3.13 5.47 -2.21
CA VAL A 3 -2.06 5.27 -3.23
C VAL A 3 -2.63 4.92 -4.61
N ILE A 4 -3.68 4.10 -4.65
CA ILE A 4 -4.29 3.65 -5.92
C ILE A 4 -5.17 4.77 -6.49
N ASP A 5 -5.94 5.46 -5.63
CA ASP A 5 -6.81 6.55 -6.05
C ASP A 5 -6.02 7.70 -6.71
N GLY A 6 -4.80 7.98 -6.25
CA GLY A 6 -3.92 8.99 -6.87
C GLY A 6 -3.44 8.58 -8.27
N LEU A 7 -3.10 7.31 -8.46
CA LEU A 7 -2.64 6.76 -9.75
C LEU A 7 -3.77 6.67 -10.78
N MET A 8 -4.98 6.30 -10.33
CA MET A 8 -6.18 6.25 -11.17
C MET A 8 -6.62 7.66 -11.58
N ARG A 9 -6.62 8.64 -10.66
CA ARG A 9 -6.98 10.04 -10.98
C ARG A 9 -6.00 10.71 -11.92
N SER A 10 -4.72 10.38 -11.83
CA SER A 10 -3.70 10.94 -12.72
C SER A 10 -3.70 10.27 -14.11
N GLY A 11 -4.56 9.27 -14.37
CA GLY A 11 -4.59 8.54 -15.64
C GLY A 11 -3.38 7.63 -15.90
N ASN A 12 -2.53 7.41 -14.90
CA ASN A 12 -1.25 6.70 -15.06
C ASN A 12 -1.33 5.21 -14.69
N ALA A 13 -2.54 4.72 -14.42
CA ALA A 13 -2.81 3.33 -14.14
C ALA A 13 -3.91 2.80 -15.05
N PHE A 14 -3.77 1.55 -15.48
CA PHE A 14 -4.67 0.90 -16.43
C PHE A 14 -4.77 -0.59 -16.15
N PHE A 15 -5.87 -1.20 -16.57
CA PHE A 15 -6.09 -2.63 -16.39
C PHE A 15 -5.62 -3.41 -17.61
N ILE A 16 -5.01 -4.57 -17.38
CA ILE A 16 -4.71 -5.57 -18.42
C ILE A 16 -5.30 -6.92 -18.00
N GLU A 17 -5.69 -7.75 -18.96
CA GLU A 17 -6.02 -9.13 -18.71
C GLU A 17 -4.82 -10.03 -19.05
N LYS A 18 -4.42 -10.89 -18.12
CA LYS A 18 -3.34 -11.85 -18.31
C LYS A 18 -3.65 -13.15 -17.59
N ASN A 19 -3.63 -14.27 -18.32
CA ASN A 19 -3.89 -15.61 -17.78
C ASN A 19 -5.25 -15.68 -17.02
N GLY A 20 -6.29 -15.06 -17.56
CA GLY A 20 -7.63 -15.01 -16.95
C GLY A 20 -7.72 -14.18 -15.66
N ARG A 21 -6.73 -13.33 -15.39
CA ARG A 21 -6.72 -12.39 -14.25
C ARG A 21 -6.61 -10.97 -14.75
N VAL A 22 -7.40 -10.08 -14.18
CA VAL A 22 -7.34 -8.65 -14.44
C VAL A 22 -6.33 -8.02 -13.48
N LEU A 23 -5.25 -7.46 -14.04
CA LEU A 23 -4.16 -6.81 -13.32
C LEU A 23 -4.31 -5.30 -13.48
N LEU A 24 -4.12 -4.56 -12.38
CA LEU A 24 -3.93 -3.11 -12.45
C LEU A 24 -2.43 -2.83 -12.57
N MET A 25 -2.07 -2.15 -13.65
CA MET A 25 -0.71 -1.76 -14.00
C MET A 25 -0.55 -0.25 -13.77
N ALA A 26 0.68 0.19 -13.57
CA ALA A 26 1.04 1.60 -13.61
C ALA A 26 2.42 1.80 -14.23
N GLU A 27 2.59 2.87 -14.98
CA GLU A 27 3.86 3.20 -15.61
C GLU A 27 4.85 3.80 -14.59
N ASN A 28 6.11 3.41 -14.67
CA ASN A 28 7.18 3.98 -13.86
C ASN A 28 7.61 5.37 -14.38
N ILE A 29 6.89 6.40 -13.95
CA ILE A 29 7.19 7.81 -14.20
C ILE A 29 7.64 8.54 -12.92
N SER A 30 8.27 9.70 -13.07
CA SER A 30 8.82 10.51 -11.96
C SER A 30 7.75 10.96 -10.96
N GLU A 31 6.59 11.33 -11.48
CA GLU A 31 5.44 11.93 -10.79
C GLU A 31 4.83 10.95 -9.78
N ASN A 32 4.93 9.66 -10.08
CA ASN A 32 4.40 8.56 -9.28
C ASN A 32 5.49 7.77 -8.56
N SER A 33 6.73 8.25 -8.59
CA SER A 33 7.90 7.51 -8.10
C SER A 33 7.77 7.06 -6.64
N ARG A 34 7.17 7.90 -5.79
CA ARG A 34 6.92 7.65 -4.36
C ARG A 34 5.83 6.59 -4.15
N GLN A 35 4.73 6.70 -4.90
CA GLN A 35 3.60 5.76 -4.88
C GLN A 35 4.04 4.36 -5.33
N LEU A 36 4.98 4.29 -6.29
CA LEU A 36 5.44 3.04 -6.91
C LEU A 36 6.59 2.35 -6.19
N THR A 37 7.18 2.94 -5.14
CA THR A 37 8.40 2.41 -4.48
C THR A 37 8.27 0.95 -4.04
N ARG A 38 7.19 0.59 -3.34
CA ARG A 38 6.96 -0.79 -2.87
C ARG A 38 6.76 -1.77 -4.02
N PHE A 39 6.08 -1.33 -5.08
CA PHE A 39 5.75 -2.16 -6.25
C PHE A 39 7.00 -2.39 -7.11
N LYS A 40 7.83 -1.37 -7.32
CA LYS A 40 9.16 -1.51 -7.93
C LYS A 40 10.03 -2.53 -7.20
N ARG A 41 10.00 -2.53 -5.87
CA ARG A 41 10.76 -3.50 -5.06
C ARG A 41 10.25 -4.92 -5.27
N ALA A 42 8.94 -5.12 -5.22
CA ALA A 42 8.33 -6.43 -5.45
C ALA A 42 8.61 -6.94 -6.88
N GLU A 43 8.49 -6.07 -7.88
CA GLU A 43 8.71 -6.43 -9.29
C GLU A 43 10.17 -6.81 -9.58
N ARG A 44 11.14 -6.14 -8.95
CA ARG A 44 12.56 -6.56 -9.01
C ARG A 44 12.78 -7.94 -8.40
N GLY A 45 12.16 -8.22 -7.25
CA GLY A 45 12.22 -9.55 -6.64
C GLY A 45 11.61 -10.63 -7.52
N ARG A 46 10.52 -10.32 -8.24
CA ARG A 46 9.82 -11.25 -9.14
C ARG A 46 10.59 -11.54 -10.43
N THR A 47 11.21 -10.51 -11.02
CA THR A 47 11.87 -10.58 -12.34
C THR A 47 13.38 -10.81 -12.25
N GLY A 48 13.99 -10.64 -11.07
CA GLY A 48 15.43 -10.66 -10.89
C GLY A 48 16.15 -9.40 -11.41
N ALA A 49 15.41 -8.39 -11.89
CA ALA A 49 16.00 -7.18 -12.42
C ALA A 49 16.65 -6.33 -11.31
N LYS A 50 17.88 -5.83 -11.55
CA LYS A 50 18.55 -4.90 -10.62
C LYS A 50 17.81 -3.56 -10.49
N GLN A 51 17.22 -3.09 -11.59
CA GLN A 51 16.51 -1.82 -11.69
C GLN A 51 15.27 -1.94 -12.57
N ILE A 52 14.22 -1.18 -12.24
CA ILE A 52 13.05 -0.97 -13.08
C ILE A 52 13.28 0.28 -13.92
N LYS A 53 13.16 0.16 -15.25
CA LYS A 53 13.41 1.28 -16.17
C LYS A 53 12.28 2.31 -16.09
N ARG A 54 12.57 3.57 -16.42
CA ARG A 54 11.53 4.58 -16.62
C ARG A 54 10.64 4.14 -17.80
N GLY A 55 9.34 4.36 -17.69
CA GLY A 55 8.36 3.93 -18.70
C GLY A 55 7.98 2.46 -18.64
N GLN A 56 8.61 1.67 -17.76
CA GLN A 56 8.23 0.27 -17.57
C GLN A 56 6.92 0.17 -16.79
N GLU A 57 6.04 -0.71 -17.26
CA GLU A 57 4.79 -1.05 -16.59
C GLU A 57 5.04 -1.96 -15.39
N ILE A 58 4.46 -1.60 -14.24
CA ILE A 58 4.62 -2.32 -12.98
C ILE A 58 3.23 -2.78 -12.50
N PRO A 59 3.07 -4.06 -12.12
CA PRO A 59 1.82 -4.53 -11.52
C PRO A 59 1.65 -3.95 -10.10
N ILE A 60 0.52 -3.30 -9.84
CA ILE A 60 0.22 -2.66 -8.55
C ILE A 60 -0.94 -3.32 -7.79
N ALA A 61 -1.87 -3.97 -8.49
CA ALA A 61 -2.95 -4.74 -7.87
C ALA A 61 -3.48 -5.83 -8.80
N VAL A 62 -4.23 -6.77 -8.24
CA VAL A 62 -5.00 -7.78 -8.98
C VAL A 62 -6.47 -7.59 -8.63
N LEU A 63 -7.33 -7.50 -9.63
CA LEU A 63 -8.77 -7.48 -9.43
C LEU A 63 -9.24 -8.93 -9.23
N VAL A 64 -9.86 -9.19 -8.09
CA VAL A 64 -10.38 -10.51 -7.70
C VAL A 64 -11.84 -10.38 -7.27
N LYS A 65 -12.66 -11.41 -7.53
CA LYS A 65 -14.10 -11.40 -7.22
C LYS A 65 -14.38 -11.30 -5.71
N ARG A 66 -13.55 -11.94 -4.88
CA ARG A 66 -13.70 -11.99 -3.41
C ARG A 66 -12.34 -12.14 -2.74
N VAL A 67 -12.17 -11.52 -1.57
CA VAL A 67 -11.02 -11.71 -0.67
C VAL A 67 -11.50 -12.13 0.71
N ASP A 68 -10.92 -13.18 1.29
CA ASP A 68 -11.17 -13.56 2.69
C ASP A 68 -10.06 -13.00 3.59
N LEU A 69 -10.43 -12.05 4.47
CA LEU A 69 -9.50 -11.39 5.38
C LEU A 69 -9.36 -12.22 6.67
N LYS A 70 -8.22 -12.89 6.84
CA LYS A 70 -7.95 -13.80 7.99
C LYS A 70 -8.06 -13.14 9.38
N ARG A 71 -7.86 -11.83 9.48
CA ARG A 71 -8.12 -11.05 10.70
C ARG A 71 -8.74 -9.71 10.30
N ARG A 72 -9.93 -9.42 10.83
CA ARG A 72 -10.47 -8.05 10.82
C ARG A 72 -9.64 -7.20 11.78
N LEU A 73 -9.61 -5.88 11.55
CA LEU A 73 -9.02 -4.93 12.49
C LEU A 73 -9.71 -5.09 13.84
N ASN A 74 -9.03 -5.66 14.84
CA ASN A 74 -9.54 -5.74 16.20
C ASN A 74 -9.31 -4.39 16.89
N LEU A 75 -10.24 -3.46 16.67
CA LEU A 75 -10.16 -2.12 17.26
C LEU A 75 -10.13 -2.19 18.79
N ALA A 76 -11.03 -2.96 19.40
CA ALA A 76 -11.12 -3.09 20.85
C ALA A 76 -9.81 -3.59 21.47
N GLY A 77 -9.24 -4.68 20.93
CA GLY A 77 -7.95 -5.20 21.40
C GLY A 77 -6.76 -4.29 21.07
N GLY A 78 -6.88 -3.41 20.07
CA GLY A 78 -5.91 -2.36 19.80
C GLY A 78 -5.96 -1.25 20.85
N VAL A 79 -7.15 -0.72 21.11
CA VAL A 79 -7.41 0.34 22.09
C VAL A 79 -6.99 -0.10 23.49
N GLN A 80 -7.39 -1.31 23.91
CA GLN A 80 -7.07 -1.83 25.24
C GLN A 80 -5.55 -1.94 25.49
N ARG A 81 -4.77 -2.24 24.45
CA ARG A 81 -3.29 -2.27 24.55
C ARG A 81 -2.66 -0.88 24.58
N ALA A 82 -3.30 0.12 23.96
CA ALA A 82 -2.78 1.48 23.89
C ALA A 82 -3.12 2.32 25.15
N LEU A 83 -4.25 2.04 25.79
CA LEU A 83 -4.77 2.81 26.93
C LEU A 83 -3.76 2.98 28.08
N PRO A 84 -3.02 1.96 28.54
CA PRO A 84 -2.08 2.15 29.66
C PRO A 84 -0.94 3.11 29.33
N ALA A 85 -0.44 3.09 28.09
CA ALA A 85 0.62 4.00 27.67
C ALA A 85 0.11 5.44 27.59
N LEU A 86 -1.11 5.63 27.06
CA LEU A 86 -1.78 6.93 27.03
C LEU A 86 -2.03 7.47 28.45
N ALA A 87 -2.56 6.65 29.35
CA ALA A 87 -2.80 7.05 30.73
C ALA A 87 -1.51 7.50 31.45
N ARG A 88 -0.40 6.77 31.25
CA ARG A 88 0.91 7.17 31.78
C ARG A 88 1.40 8.49 31.20
N ALA A 89 1.24 8.71 29.90
CA ALA A 89 1.63 9.97 29.26
C ALA A 89 0.80 11.14 29.81
N ILE A 90 -0.51 10.97 30.00
CA ILE A 90 -1.38 11.98 30.61
C ILE A 90 -0.91 12.27 32.04
N GLN A 91 -0.65 11.25 32.85
CA GLN A 91 -0.18 11.43 34.22
C GLN A 91 1.14 12.21 34.28
N GLN A 92 2.11 11.87 33.43
CA GLN A 92 3.39 12.59 33.37
C GLN A 92 3.24 14.06 32.98
N GLU A 93 2.26 14.41 32.15
CA GLU A 93 2.00 15.82 31.83
C GLU A 93 1.27 16.54 32.97
N LEU A 94 0.36 15.86 33.68
CA LEU A 94 -0.28 16.42 34.87
C LEU A 94 0.71 16.65 36.02
N ASP A 95 1.67 15.76 36.22
CA ASP A 95 2.68 15.87 37.28
C ASP A 95 3.72 16.98 37.03
N LYS A 96 3.76 17.54 35.81
CA LYS A 96 4.63 18.68 35.44
C LYS A 96 3.99 20.04 35.70
N VAL A 97 2.68 20.08 35.94
CA VAL A 97 1.89 21.29 36.25
C VAL A 97 1.90 21.50 37.76
#